data_AF-A0A356F3L1-F1
#
_entry.id   AF-A0A356F3L1-F1
#
_cell.length_a   1.000
_cell.length_b   1.000
_cell.length_c   1.000
_cell.angle_alpha   90.00
_cell.angle_beta   90.00
_cell.angle_gamma   90.00
#
_symmetry.space_group_name_H-M   'P 1'
#
loop_
_entity.id
_entity.type
_entity.pdbx_description
1 polymer ?
#
loop_
_entity_poly.entity_id
_entity_poly.type
_entity_poly.pdbx_seq_one_letter_code
_entity_poly.pdbx_strand_id
1 'polypeptide(L)'
;MKIKIESDVFDIAKRLKQINESYYILFDTSKQKFELHSKEQQNSYCFSYPFQNLDNRFLDMVYTTNIRYIDNIIEDIDKNNIEIERIGKQKTKSQTDYMLKEIYCFANNSSKELDEKTSFSSVWR
;
A
#
# COMPACT_ATOMS: atom_id res chain seq x y z
N MET A 1 5.15 -4.81 -39.19
CA MET A 1 3.71 -4.50 -39.15
C MET A 1 3.30 -4.44 -37.69
N LYS A 2 2.36 -3.59 -37.28
CA LYS A 2 1.89 -3.55 -35.89
C LYS A 2 0.46 -4.07 -35.79
N ILE A 3 0.22 -5.02 -34.89
CA ILE A 3 -1.09 -5.64 -34.67
C ILE A 3 -1.59 -5.20 -33.30
N LYS A 4 -2.82 -4.70 -33.23
CA LYS A 4 -3.44 -4.35 -31.95
C LYS A 4 -3.92 -5.60 -31.22
N ILE A 5 -3.57 -5.72 -29.95
CA ILE A 5 -4.03 -6.81 -29.08
C ILE A 5 -5.25 -6.33 -28.31
N GLU A 6 -6.39 -6.99 -28.53
CA GLU A 6 -7.66 -6.65 -27.86
C GLU A 6 -7.99 -7.61 -26.72
N SER A 7 -7.54 -8.86 -26.82
CA SER A 7 -7.69 -9.91 -25.82
C SER A 7 -6.43 -10.77 -25.77
N ASP A 8 -6.06 -11.19 -24.58
CA ASP A 8 -4.93 -12.07 -24.31
C ASP A 8 -5.31 -13.10 -23.22
N VAL A 9 -4.49 -14.14 -23.07
CA VAL A 9 -4.77 -15.28 -22.18
C VAL A 9 -4.89 -14.86 -20.71
N PHE A 10 -4.20 -13.79 -20.30
CA PHE A 10 -4.16 -13.34 -18.90
C PHE A 10 -4.98 -12.06 -18.67
N ASP A 11 -5.83 -11.67 -19.64
CA ASP A 11 -6.63 -10.44 -19.62
C ASP A 11 -5.81 -9.17 -19.34
N ILE A 12 -4.53 -9.14 -19.73
CA ILE A 12 -3.64 -7.99 -19.54
C ILE A 12 -4.18 -6.76 -20.26
N ALA A 13 -4.67 -6.89 -21.50
CA ALA A 13 -5.26 -5.80 -22.27
C ALA A 13 -6.52 -5.22 -21.58
N LYS A 14 -7.31 -6.06 -20.90
CA LYS A 14 -8.48 -5.63 -20.14
C LYS A 14 -8.08 -4.92 -18.85
N ARG A 15 -7.14 -5.49 -18.09
CA ARG A 15 -6.62 -4.90 -16.84
C ARG A 15 -5.90 -3.58 -17.08
N LEU A 16 -5.18 -3.45 -18.18
CA LEU A 16 -4.52 -2.22 -18.59
C LEU A 16 -5.52 -1.05 -18.71
N LYS A 17 -6.72 -1.29 -19.24
CA LYS A 17 -7.79 -0.28 -19.35
C LYS A 17 -8.34 0.15 -17.99
N GLN A 18 -8.27 -0.70 -16.97
CA GLN A 18 -8.66 -0.33 -15.60
C GLN A 18 -7.67 0.65 -14.98
N ILE A 19 -6.40 0.62 -15.40
CA ILE A 19 -5.37 1.58 -14.98
C ILE A 19 -5.58 2.90 -15.72
N ASN A 20 -5.69 2.86 -17.05
CA ASN A 20 -6.03 4.01 -17.88
C ASN A 20 -6.69 3.52 -19.18
N GLU A 21 -7.89 4.02 -19.47
CA GLU A 21 -8.68 3.65 -20.65
C GLU A 21 -8.00 4.00 -21.98
N SER A 22 -7.12 5.00 -21.97
CA SER A 22 -6.37 5.45 -23.14
C SER A 22 -5.23 4.52 -23.53
N TYR A 23 -4.85 3.55 -22.69
CA TYR A 23 -3.78 2.60 -22.97
C TYR A 23 -4.22 1.44 -23.87
N TYR A 24 -3.34 1.05 -24.78
CA TYR A 24 -3.53 -0.10 -25.66
C TYR A 24 -2.19 -0.74 -26.03
N ILE A 25 -2.23 -2.04 -26.35
CA ILE A 25 -1.04 -2.85 -26.63
C ILE A 25 -0.96 -3.09 -28.14
N LEU A 26 0.22 -2.87 -28.70
CA LEU A 26 0.55 -3.25 -30.07
C LEU A 26 1.64 -4.34 -30.06
N PHE A 27 1.52 -5.32 -30.94
CA PHE A 27 2.57 -6.29 -31.21
C PHE A 27 3.29 -5.90 -32.51
N ASP A 28 4.57 -5.54 -32.42
CA ASP A 28 5.42 -5.30 -33.57
C ASP A 28 5.91 -6.64 -34.13
N THR A 29 5.39 -7.05 -35.29
CA THR A 29 5.75 -8.31 -35.95
C THR A 29 7.18 -8.32 -36.47
N SER A 30 7.78 -7.16 -36.70
CA SER A 30 9.16 -7.05 -37.22
C SER A 30 10.17 -7.27 -36.09
N LYS A 31 9.87 -6.78 -34.90
CA LYS A 31 10.73 -6.93 -33.70
C LYS A 31 10.33 -8.10 -32.82
N GLN A 32 9.14 -8.66 -33.03
CA GLN A 32 8.48 -9.65 -32.16
C GLN A 32 8.40 -9.17 -30.71
N LYS A 33 8.00 -7.91 -30.52
CA LYS A 33 7.87 -7.29 -29.19
C LYS A 33 6.49 -6.67 -29.00
N PHE A 34 6.03 -6.71 -27.75
CA PHE A 34 4.88 -5.96 -27.33
C PHE A 34 5.28 -4.52 -27.00
N GLU A 35 4.47 -3.56 -27.42
CA GLU A 35 4.67 -2.14 -27.20
C GLU A 35 3.41 -1.58 -26.53
N LEU A 36 3.62 -0.76 -25.49
CA LEU A 36 2.54 0.00 -24.87
C LEU A 36 2.37 1.32 -25.60
N HIS A 37 1.12 1.66 -25.88
CA HIS A 37 0.76 2.94 -26.44
C HIS A 37 -0.36 3.64 -25.63
N SER A 38 -0.38 4.98 -25.68
CA SER A 38 -1.41 5.83 -25.10
C SER A 38 -2.05 6.73 -26.16
N LYS A 39 -3.37 6.89 -26.09
CA LYS A 39 -4.11 7.85 -26.94
C LYS A 39 -3.99 9.30 -26.48
N GLU A 40 -3.59 9.54 -25.23
CA GLU A 40 -3.47 10.88 -24.66
C GLU A 40 -2.19 11.61 -25.08
N GLN A 41 -1.23 10.88 -25.65
CA GLN A 41 0.09 11.41 -25.99
C GLN A 41 0.21 11.66 -27.50
N GLN A 42 0.85 12.77 -27.88
CA GLN A 42 1.06 13.13 -29.29
C GLN A 42 1.95 12.09 -30.01
N ASN A 43 2.97 11.58 -29.31
CA ASN A 43 3.61 10.32 -29.67
C ASN A 43 2.97 9.22 -28.83
N SER A 44 2.18 8.36 -29.48
CA SER A 44 1.45 7.32 -28.76
C SER A 44 2.35 6.29 -28.08
N TYR A 45 3.62 6.17 -28.48
CA TYR A 45 4.52 5.17 -27.92
C TYR A 45 4.94 5.50 -26.48
N CYS A 46 4.73 4.57 -25.56
CA CYS A 46 5.18 4.69 -24.17
C CYS A 46 6.47 3.88 -23.94
N PHE A 47 6.44 2.55 -24.12
CA PHE A 47 7.61 1.70 -23.99
C PHE A 47 7.48 0.38 -24.76
N SER A 48 8.62 -0.27 -25.00
CA SER A 48 8.70 -1.62 -25.56
C SER A 48 8.94 -2.63 -24.45
N TYR A 49 8.10 -3.65 -24.37
CA TYR A 49 8.25 -4.73 -23.42
C TYR A 49 9.44 -5.63 -23.81
N PRO A 50 10.38 -5.91 -22.89
CA PRO A 50 11.62 -6.59 -23.24
C PRO A 50 11.45 -8.11 -23.40
N PHE A 51 10.34 -8.69 -22.94
CA PHE A 51 10.09 -10.13 -23.00
C PHE A 51 9.18 -10.51 -24.17
N GLN A 52 9.28 -11.77 -24.60
CA GLN A 52 8.59 -12.28 -25.78
C GLN A 52 7.10 -12.56 -25.57
N ASN A 53 6.66 -12.79 -24.32
CA ASN A 53 5.30 -13.19 -23.99
C ASN A 53 4.66 -12.16 -23.07
N LEU A 54 3.41 -11.78 -23.37
CA LEU A 54 2.65 -10.86 -22.54
C LEU A 54 2.25 -11.56 -21.22
N ASP A 55 2.66 -10.99 -20.09
CA ASP A 55 2.39 -11.51 -18.75
C ASP A 55 2.24 -10.35 -17.74
N ASN A 56 2.06 -10.69 -16.47
CA ASN A 56 1.86 -9.71 -15.40
C ASN A 56 3.00 -8.67 -15.26
N ARG A 57 4.24 -9.00 -15.65
CA ARG A 57 5.36 -8.07 -15.52
C ARG A 57 5.21 -6.86 -16.46
N PHE A 58 4.39 -6.99 -17.51
CA PHE A 58 4.00 -5.86 -18.34
C PHE A 58 3.23 -4.81 -17.52
N LEU A 59 2.29 -5.23 -16.68
CA LEU A 59 1.52 -4.33 -15.81
C LEU A 59 2.43 -3.73 -14.73
N ASP A 60 3.34 -4.51 -14.16
CA ASP A 60 4.32 -4.00 -13.17
C ASP A 60 5.16 -2.84 -13.76
N MET A 61 5.58 -2.97 -15.03
CA MET A 61 6.26 -1.89 -15.75
C MET A 61 5.36 -0.68 -16.00
N VAL A 62 4.08 -0.89 -16.35
CA VAL A 62 3.09 0.19 -16.50
C VAL A 62 2.96 0.96 -15.19
N TYR A 63 2.79 0.27 -14.07
CA TYR A 63 2.66 0.88 -12.75
C TYR A 63 3.90 1.68 -12.36
N THR A 64 5.09 1.14 -12.63
CA THR A 64 6.36 1.83 -12.34
C THR A 64 6.54 3.09 -13.20
N THR A 65 6.07 3.06 -14.45
CA THR A 65 6.22 4.20 -15.37
C THR A 65 5.13 5.26 -15.17
N ASN A 66 4.01 4.90 -14.53
CA ASN A 66 2.89 5.81 -14.32
C ASN A 66 3.04 6.59 -13.01
N ILE A 67 3.62 7.79 -13.10
CA ILE A 67 3.82 8.70 -11.95
C ILE A 67 2.51 8.92 -11.17
N ARG A 68 1.37 9.07 -11.86
CA ARG A 68 0.06 9.29 -11.21
C ARG A 68 -0.38 8.10 -10.36
N TYR A 69 0.04 6.89 -10.72
CA TYR A 69 -0.27 5.70 -9.93
C TYR A 69 0.58 5.64 -8.65
N ILE A 70 1.85 6.06 -8.75
CA ILE A 70 2.75 6.17 -7.59
C ILE A 70 2.21 7.19 -6.59
N ASP A 71 1.74 8.35 -7.05
CA ASP A 71 1.14 9.37 -6.17
C ASP A 71 -0.05 8.83 -5.37
N ASN A 72 -0.96 8.11 -6.02
CA ASN A 72 -2.10 7.47 -5.34
C ASN A 72 -1.66 6.44 -4.28
N ILE A 73 -0.63 5.65 -4.59
CA ILE A 73 -0.08 4.68 -3.62
C ILE A 73 0.51 5.39 -2.41
N ILE A 74 1.25 6.49 -2.63
CA ILE A 74 1.85 7.28 -1.56
C ILE A 74 0.74 7.86 -0.67
N GLU A 75 -0.30 8.44 -1.26
CA GLU A 75 -1.44 8.95 -0.49
C GLU A 75 -2.12 7.88 0.37
N ASP A 76 -2.26 6.67 -0.15
CA ASP A 76 -2.86 5.56 0.60
C ASP A 76 -1.93 5.03 1.71
N ILE A 77 -0.61 5.04 1.50
CA ILE A 77 0.37 4.75 2.55
C ILE A 77 0.28 5.78 3.67
N ASP A 78 0.20 7.07 3.32
CA ASP A 78 0.13 8.15 4.31
C ASP A 78 -1.16 8.09 5.14
N LYS A 79 -2.32 7.81 4.51
CA LYS A 79 -3.60 7.60 5.23
C LYS A 79 -3.49 6.46 6.24
N ASN A 80 -2.86 5.35 5.85
CA ASN A 80 -2.69 4.20 6.74
C ASN A 80 -1.73 4.51 7.89
N ASN A 81 -0.65 5.25 7.65
CA ASN A 81 0.29 5.67 8.69
C ASN A 81 -0.40 6.56 9.74
N ILE A 82 -1.23 7.52 9.29
CA ILE A 82 -2.01 8.39 10.18
C ILE A 82 -2.93 7.57 11.10
N GLU A 83 -3.61 6.56 10.54
CA GLU A 83 -4.51 5.72 11.32
C GLU A 83 -3.77 4.84 12.32
N ILE A 84 -2.63 4.27 11.93
CA ILE A 84 -1.75 3.50 12.83
C ILE A 84 -1.28 4.37 13.99
N GLU A 85 -0.84 5.61 13.72
CA GLU A 85 -0.46 6.55 14.77
C GLU A 85 -1.62 6.88 15.72
N ARG A 86 -2.82 7.12 15.16
CA ARG A 86 -4.02 7.44 15.95
C ARG A 86 -4.35 6.30 16.91
N ILE A 87 -4.37 5.07 16.40
CA ILE A 87 -4.61 3.87 17.21
C ILE A 87 -3.53 3.70 18.28
N GLY A 88 -2.25 3.91 17.92
CA GLY A 88 -1.13 3.86 18.85
C GLY A 88 -1.29 4.86 20.00
N LYS A 89 -1.54 6.13 19.68
CA LYS A 89 -1.76 7.21 20.66
C LYS A 89 -2.94 6.89 21.59
N GLN A 90 -4.04 6.37 21.04
CA GLN A 90 -5.21 6.00 21.83
C GLN A 90 -4.91 4.86 22.82
N LYS A 91 -4.18 3.82 22.39
CA LYS A 91 -3.76 2.72 23.26
C LYS A 91 -2.88 3.19 24.40
N THR A 92 -1.86 4.01 24.10
CA THR A 92 -0.98 4.57 25.14
C THR A 92 -1.77 5.38 26.14
N LYS A 93 -2.69 6.23 25.68
CA LYS A 93 -3.56 7.04 26.56
C LYS A 93 -4.44 6.16 27.46
N SER A 94 -5.10 5.15 26.90
CA SER A 94 -5.93 4.24 27.70
C SER A 94 -5.12 3.48 28.75
N GLN A 95 -3.89 3.07 28.43
CA GLN A 95 -2.98 2.45 29.39
C GLN A 95 -2.56 3.41 30.49
N THR A 96 -2.18 4.64 30.15
CA THR A 96 -1.81 5.66 31.14
C THR A 96 -2.97 6.01 32.05
N ASP A 97 -4.18 6.15 31.50
CA ASP A 97 -5.39 6.46 32.26
C ASP A 97 -5.72 5.32 33.25
N TYR A 98 -5.58 4.07 32.80
CA TYR A 98 -5.77 2.88 33.65
C TYR A 98 -4.75 2.84 34.80
N MET A 99 -3.46 2.98 34.48
CA MET A 99 -2.38 2.99 35.48
C MET A 99 -2.54 4.15 36.47
N LEU A 100 -2.89 5.34 36.00
CA LEU A 100 -3.10 6.51 36.85
C LEU A 100 -4.26 6.29 37.82
N LYS A 101 -5.34 5.65 37.35
CA LYS A 101 -6.48 5.29 38.21
C LYS A 101 -6.08 4.28 39.28
N GLU A 102 -5.30 3.26 38.95
CA GLU A 102 -4.79 2.30 39.93
C GLU A 102 -3.91 2.98 40.98
N ILE A 103 -2.97 3.84 40.54
CA ILE A 103 -2.11 4.62 41.44
C ILE A 103 -2.95 5.52 42.36
N TYR A 104 -3.95 6.21 41.82
CA TYR A 104 -4.84 7.06 42.61
C TYR A 104 -5.63 6.26 43.64
N CYS A 105 -6.24 5.14 43.24
CA CYS A 105 -6.97 4.24 44.13
C CYS A 105 -6.05 3.69 45.23
N PHE A 106 -4.83 3.30 44.88
CA PHE A 106 -3.83 2.85 45.84
C PHE A 106 -3.47 3.96 46.82
N ALA A 107 -3.09 5.15 46.35
CA ALA A 107 -2.71 6.28 47.20
C ALA A 107 -3.85 6.70 48.16
N ASN A 108 -5.09 6.72 47.67
CA ASN A 108 -6.26 7.08 48.49
C ASN A 108 -6.58 6.01 49.56
N ASN A 109 -6.45 4.72 49.21
CA ASN A 109 -6.65 3.60 50.15
C ASN A 109 -5.45 3.36 51.09
N SER A 110 -4.25 3.85 50.74
CA SER A 110 -3.00 3.76 51.52
C SER A 110 -2.86 4.86 52.58
N SER A 111 -3.96 5.49 52.98
CA SER A 111 -4.06 6.21 54.25
C SER A 111 -3.92 5.28 55.48
N LYS A 112 -3.67 3.98 55.26
CA LYS A 112 -3.07 3.02 56.20
C LYS A 112 -1.64 2.69 55.74
N GLU A 113 -0.69 2.76 56.69
CA GLU A 113 0.77 2.66 56.49
C GLU A 113 1.22 1.63 55.44
N LEU A 114 2.17 2.05 54.61
CA LEU A 114 2.82 1.22 53.60
C LEU A 114 3.87 0.31 54.25
N ASP A 115 3.59 -0.99 54.35
CA ASP A 115 4.63 -2.01 54.57
C ASP A 115 5.31 -2.33 53.24
N GLU A 116 6.60 -1.97 53.14
CA GLU A 116 7.48 -2.12 51.97
C GLU A 116 7.48 -3.55 51.40
N LYS A 117 7.12 -4.57 52.19
CA LYS A 117 7.12 -5.97 51.77
C LYS A 117 5.96 -6.35 50.83
N THR A 118 4.93 -5.53 50.73
CA THR A 118 3.68 -5.88 50.02
C THR A 118 3.54 -5.27 48.63
N SER A 119 4.37 -4.27 48.30
CA SER A 119 4.12 -3.38 47.14
C SER A 119 4.74 -3.84 45.82
N PHE A 120 5.52 -4.92 45.80
CA PHE A 120 6.14 -5.43 44.57
C PHE A 120 6.07 -6.96 44.50
N SER A 121 4.88 -7.52 44.24
CA SER A 121 4.76 -8.91 43.80
C SER A 121 3.67 -9.11 42.75
N SER A 122 3.76 -8.41 41.62
CA SER A 122 3.22 -8.96 40.37
C SER A 122 4.30 -9.80 39.69
N VAL A 123 4.51 -11.00 40.26
CA VAL A 123 5.18 -12.10 39.56
C VAL A 123 4.25 -12.51 38.41
N TRP A 124 4.57 -12.07 37.20
CA TRP A 124 3.89 -12.54 35.99
C TRP A 124 4.24 -14.03 35.80
N ARG A 125 3.21 -14.89 35.82
CA ARG A 125 3.28 -16.32 35.53
C ARG A 125 2.45 -16.62 34.29
#